data_AF-A0A371CXC8-F1
#
_entry.id   AF-A0A371CXC8-F1
#
_cell.length_a   1.000
_cell.length_b   1.000
_cell.length_c   1.000
_cell.angle_alpha   90.00
_cell.angle_beta   90.00
_cell.angle_gamma   90.00
#
_symmetry.space_group_name_H-M   'P 1'
#
loop_
_entity.id
_entity.type
_entity.pdbx_description
1 polymer ?
#
loop_
_entity_poly.entity_id
_entity_poly.type
_entity_poly.pdbx_seq_one_letter_code
_entity_poly.pdbx_strand_id
1 'polypeptide(L)'
;MRRTLTTATPFEFPQEVPCFPNQIALVRTKINCMYLYKRVPEYEDLTRECSYDIINRPYGRLWTAFRQGDGEAALEVALRLYTGCTVRRSVEGAIDVLHAIIDPQHPDAVHDPPRFLAARAFSFLILIHYDMHEEAHAGRPIEADGRLHPFRRYILPSNTPDIYLANVLLHRAAIYANETARYGFVTPYVLNVSQSLVRCGERDRIDVRNDPRYRDLAHMWRVHDIRRREMEQEQQKRDRKVARVPDAYVCAADGCGISAVKRLGLRACAGKCPPERKPRYCSKECQTKDWKRHKAYCKPDEELDEAVEEVPAPEPDQDGANAVGDHEDAAARGQPPPTRSGSHDGRARAVDINVPGDGSFSLQSAHITPAYLKWMRSEISSVRTELPVADGFLFRAGDIGRQVLGEYYDRA
;
A
#
# COMPACT_ATOMS: atom_id res chain seq x y z
N MET A 1 -5.11 5.20 9.15
CA MET A 1 -3.95 5.62 8.30
C MET A 1 -4.08 4.92 6.95
N ARG A 2 -4.76 5.54 5.97
CA ARG A 2 -5.09 4.95 4.65
C ARG A 2 -3.83 4.81 3.77
N ARG A 3 -3.04 3.74 3.96
CA ARG A 3 -2.08 3.26 2.95
C ARG A 3 -2.79 2.25 2.03
N THR A 4 -3.87 2.67 1.39
CA THR A 4 -4.16 2.17 0.05
C THR A 4 -3.06 2.68 -0.88
N LEU A 5 -2.89 2.12 -2.07
CA LEU A 5 -1.93 2.55 -3.10
C LEU A 5 -2.26 3.99 -3.60
N THR A 6 -2.15 4.99 -2.73
CA THR A 6 -2.61 6.38 -2.91
C THR A 6 -1.46 7.38 -2.95
N THR A 7 -0.27 6.96 -3.38
CA THR A 7 0.63 7.93 -4.03
C THR A 7 0.05 8.21 -5.42
N ALA A 8 -1.00 9.03 -5.45
CA ALA A 8 -1.67 9.43 -6.67
C ALA A 8 -0.70 10.26 -7.50
N THR A 9 -0.07 9.63 -8.49
CA THR A 9 0.21 10.30 -9.75
C THR A 9 -1.08 11.03 -10.15
N PRO A 10 -1.01 12.30 -10.59
CA PRO A 10 -2.14 12.88 -11.31
C PRO A 10 -2.41 11.95 -12.50
N PHE A 11 -3.50 11.19 -12.41
CA PHE A 11 -3.91 10.27 -13.46
C PHE A 11 -4.64 11.11 -14.49
N GLU A 12 -4.01 11.31 -15.64
CA GLU A 12 -4.69 11.88 -16.80
C GLU A 12 -5.51 10.78 -17.46
N PHE A 13 -6.80 11.03 -17.62
CA PHE A 13 -7.66 10.10 -18.37
C PHE A 13 -7.19 10.06 -19.83
N PRO A 14 -7.13 8.85 -20.44
CA PRO A 14 -6.95 8.75 -21.88
C PRO A 14 -8.03 9.59 -22.59
N GLN A 15 -7.61 10.54 -23.43
CA GLN A 15 -8.51 11.49 -24.09
C GLN A 15 -9.58 10.81 -24.97
N GLU A 16 -9.32 9.58 -25.39
CA GLU A 16 -10.17 8.80 -26.29
C GLU A 16 -11.30 8.05 -25.57
N VAL A 17 -11.33 8.07 -24.24
CA VAL A 17 -12.22 7.21 -23.45
C VAL A 17 -13.21 8.07 -22.66
N PRO A 18 -14.53 7.83 -22.77
CA PRO A 18 -15.52 8.58 -22.00
C PRO A 18 -15.33 8.32 -20.51
N CYS A 19 -15.34 9.41 -19.75
CA CYS A 19 -15.20 9.41 -18.29
C CYS A 19 -16.59 9.48 -17.64
N PHE A 20 -16.84 8.60 -16.68
CA PHE A 20 -18.10 8.56 -15.95
C PHE A 20 -17.95 9.05 -14.50
N PRO A 21 -19.00 9.64 -13.89
CA PRO A 21 -19.01 9.96 -12.47
C PRO A 21 -18.64 8.75 -11.62
N ASN A 22 -17.73 8.96 -10.67
CA ASN A 22 -17.20 7.93 -9.76
C ASN A 22 -16.49 6.73 -10.41
N GLN A 23 -16.11 6.82 -11.69
CA GLN A 23 -15.37 5.74 -12.36
C GLN A 23 -14.00 5.45 -11.73
N ILE A 24 -13.28 6.48 -11.28
CA ILE A 24 -12.02 6.29 -10.54
C ILE A 24 -12.24 5.44 -9.28
N ALA A 25 -13.34 5.65 -8.56
CA ALA A 25 -13.67 4.83 -7.41
C ALA A 25 -13.95 3.38 -7.81
N LEU A 26 -14.65 3.15 -8.93
CA LEU A 26 -14.87 1.82 -9.50
C LEU A 26 -13.56 1.10 -9.84
N VAL A 27 -12.65 1.76 -10.58
CA VAL A 27 -11.34 1.20 -10.97
C VAL A 27 -10.52 0.85 -9.72
N ARG A 28 -10.45 1.76 -8.74
CA ARG A 28 -9.73 1.53 -7.48
C ARG A 28 -10.32 0.35 -6.71
N THR A 29 -11.64 0.26 -6.62
CA THR A 29 -12.30 -0.87 -5.97
C THR A 29 -11.97 -2.18 -6.68
N LYS A 30 -12.10 -2.24 -8.02
CA LYS A 30 -11.75 -3.44 -8.81
C LYS A 30 -10.29 -3.87 -8.55
N ILE A 31 -9.31 -2.96 -8.60
CA ILE A 31 -7.89 -3.25 -8.29
C ILE A 31 -7.73 -3.94 -6.93
N ASN A 32 -8.47 -3.46 -5.94
CA ASN A 32 -8.29 -3.84 -4.55
C ASN A 32 -8.98 -5.16 -4.17
N CYS A 33 -10.05 -5.56 -4.86
CA CYS A 33 -10.82 -6.75 -4.51
C CYS A 33 -11.06 -7.76 -5.65
N MET A 34 -10.76 -7.43 -6.91
CA MET A 34 -11.05 -8.31 -8.06
C MET A 34 -9.84 -9.01 -8.66
N TYR A 35 -8.63 -8.65 -8.19
CA TYR A 35 -7.36 -9.19 -8.69
C TYR A 35 -6.47 -9.70 -7.55
N LEU A 36 -5.65 -10.70 -7.88
CA LEU A 36 -4.62 -11.19 -6.99
C LEU A 36 -3.58 -10.08 -6.75
N TYR A 37 -3.06 -9.95 -5.52
CA TYR A 37 -2.09 -8.90 -5.19
C TYR A 37 -0.80 -8.93 -6.04
N LYS A 38 -0.48 -10.08 -6.65
CA LYS A 38 0.66 -10.25 -7.57
C LYS A 38 0.33 -10.01 -9.05
N ARG A 39 -0.95 -9.86 -9.40
CA ARG A 39 -1.44 -9.77 -10.79
C ARG A 39 -2.48 -8.65 -10.91
N VAL A 40 -2.10 -7.47 -10.45
CA VAL A 40 -2.93 -6.26 -10.58
C VAL A 40 -2.72 -5.71 -11.99
N PRO A 41 -3.79 -5.45 -12.77
CA PRO A 41 -3.65 -4.83 -14.08
C PRO A 41 -3.11 -3.40 -13.96
N GLU A 42 -2.53 -2.89 -15.04
CA GLU A 42 -2.17 -1.48 -15.11
C GLU A 42 -3.44 -0.61 -15.00
N TYR A 43 -3.32 0.49 -14.27
CA TYR A 43 -4.46 1.34 -13.93
C TYR A 43 -5.15 1.91 -15.18
N GLU A 44 -4.35 2.23 -16.21
CA GLU A 44 -4.84 2.78 -17.48
C GLU A 44 -5.70 1.78 -18.24
N ASP A 45 -5.24 0.53 -18.35
CA ASP A 45 -5.96 -0.54 -19.04
C ASP A 45 -7.30 -0.84 -18.37
N LEU A 46 -7.30 -0.93 -17.03
CA LEU A 46 -8.52 -1.15 -16.27
C LEU A 46 -9.48 0.06 -16.33
N THR A 47 -8.96 1.27 -16.49
CA THR A 47 -9.80 2.45 -16.73
C THR A 47 -10.53 2.34 -18.05
N ARG A 48 -9.84 1.93 -19.13
CA ARG A 48 -10.45 1.69 -20.44
C ARG A 48 -11.51 0.59 -20.36
N GLU A 49 -11.16 -0.54 -19.76
CA GLU A 49 -12.07 -1.68 -19.55
C GLU A 49 -13.35 -1.24 -18.83
N CYS A 50 -13.23 -0.50 -17.71
CA CYS A 50 -14.38 0.02 -16.98
C CYS A 50 -15.27 0.94 -17.84
N SER A 51 -14.70 1.81 -18.67
CA SER A 51 -15.50 2.66 -19.56
C SER A 51 -16.28 1.83 -20.58
N TYR A 52 -15.64 0.83 -21.21
CA TYR A 52 -16.32 -0.07 -22.13
C TYR A 52 -17.43 -0.88 -21.45
N ASP A 53 -17.17 -1.39 -20.25
CA ASP A 53 -18.17 -2.12 -19.44
C ASP A 53 -19.37 -1.24 -19.11
N ILE A 54 -19.15 0.02 -18.76
CA ILE A 54 -20.23 0.96 -18.43
C ILE A 54 -21.13 1.22 -19.65
N ILE A 55 -20.54 1.41 -20.83
CA ILE A 55 -21.27 1.66 -22.08
C ILE A 55 -22.07 0.43 -22.50
N ASN A 56 -21.41 -0.74 -22.50
CA ASN A 56 -22.00 -1.96 -23.06
C ASN A 56 -22.96 -2.65 -22.10
N ARG A 57 -22.79 -2.45 -20.78
CA ARG A 57 -23.60 -3.04 -19.73
C ARG A 57 -24.18 -1.94 -18.83
N PRO A 58 -25.21 -1.20 -19.30
CA PRO A 58 -25.86 -0.19 -18.48
C PRO A 58 -26.51 -0.83 -17.24
N TYR A 59 -26.60 -0.07 -16.14
CA TYR A 59 -27.05 -0.57 -14.83
C TYR A 59 -28.40 -1.31 -14.90
N GLY A 60 -29.37 -0.80 -15.65
CA GLY A 60 -30.68 -1.46 -15.78
C GLY A 60 -30.60 -2.87 -16.37
N ARG A 61 -29.74 -3.10 -17.38
CA ARG A 61 -29.53 -4.44 -17.97
C ARG A 61 -28.79 -5.36 -17.00
N LEU A 62 -27.79 -4.84 -16.30
CA LEU A 62 -27.08 -5.59 -15.26
C LEU A 62 -28.02 -6.03 -14.14
N TRP A 63 -28.90 -5.13 -13.69
CA TRP A 63 -29.90 -5.44 -12.67
C TRP A 63 -30.83 -6.57 -13.12
N THR A 64 -31.36 -6.50 -14.35
CA THR A 64 -32.19 -7.59 -14.90
C THR A 64 -31.44 -8.91 -14.99
N ALA A 65 -30.19 -8.92 -15.44
CA ALA A 65 -29.37 -10.14 -15.51
C ALA A 65 -29.10 -10.72 -14.11
N PHE A 66 -28.77 -9.88 -13.13
CA PHE A 66 -28.64 -10.31 -11.73
C PHE A 66 -29.94 -10.98 -11.23
N ARG A 67 -31.10 -10.38 -11.48
CA ARG A 67 -32.41 -10.97 -11.10
C ARG A 67 -32.70 -12.31 -11.78
N GLN A 68 -31.98 -12.64 -12.85
CA GLN A 68 -32.07 -13.92 -13.56
C GLN A 68 -31.00 -14.93 -13.08
N GLY A 69 -30.24 -14.61 -12.03
CA GLY A 69 -29.20 -15.47 -11.47
C GLY A 69 -27.81 -15.28 -12.08
N ASP A 70 -27.57 -14.25 -12.89
CA ASP A 70 -26.22 -13.95 -13.39
C ASP A 70 -25.35 -13.37 -12.27
N GLY A 71 -24.45 -14.21 -11.76
CA GLY A 71 -23.54 -13.83 -10.68
C GLY A 71 -22.45 -12.83 -11.08
N GLU A 72 -22.02 -12.77 -12.34
CA GLU A 72 -21.08 -11.73 -12.79
C GLU A 72 -21.78 -10.37 -12.88
N ALA A 73 -23.04 -10.37 -13.32
CA ALA A 73 -23.87 -9.16 -13.26
C ALA A 73 -24.10 -8.72 -11.81
N ALA A 74 -24.35 -9.64 -10.88
CA ALA A 74 -24.47 -9.35 -9.45
C ALA A 74 -23.22 -8.63 -8.91
N LEU A 75 -22.03 -9.14 -9.24
CA LEU A 75 -20.77 -8.55 -8.81
C LEU A 75 -20.57 -7.11 -9.34
N GLU A 76 -20.87 -6.88 -10.62
CA GLU A 76 -20.78 -5.55 -11.24
C GLU A 76 -21.85 -4.59 -10.70
N VAL A 77 -23.06 -5.07 -10.40
CA VAL A 77 -24.11 -4.29 -9.71
C VAL A 77 -23.61 -3.85 -8.33
N ALA A 78 -23.06 -4.77 -7.54
CA ALA A 78 -22.53 -4.46 -6.22
C ALA A 78 -21.40 -3.41 -6.29
N LEU A 79 -20.51 -3.53 -7.29
CA LEU A 79 -19.42 -2.57 -7.50
C LEU A 79 -19.96 -1.17 -7.76
N ARG A 80 -20.94 -1.04 -8.65
CA ARG A 80 -21.57 0.26 -8.99
C ARG A 80 -22.36 0.85 -7.85
N LEU A 81 -23.10 0.03 -7.10
CA LEU A 81 -23.81 0.45 -5.88
C LEU A 81 -22.82 0.97 -4.82
N TYR A 82 -21.73 0.27 -4.58
CA TYR A 82 -20.74 0.67 -3.58
C TYR A 82 -20.05 2.00 -3.93
N THR A 83 -19.69 2.17 -5.20
CA THR A 83 -18.91 3.33 -5.66
C THR A 83 -19.79 4.51 -6.08
N GLY A 84 -21.09 4.28 -6.30
CA GLY A 84 -21.99 5.27 -6.91
C GLY A 84 -21.65 5.57 -8.37
N CYS A 85 -21.07 4.61 -9.10
CA CYS A 85 -20.74 4.80 -10.51
C CYS A 85 -21.97 4.48 -11.37
N THR A 86 -22.52 5.49 -12.05
CA THR A 86 -23.76 5.42 -12.88
C THR A 86 -25.07 5.12 -12.12
N VAL A 87 -25.02 4.97 -10.80
CA VAL A 87 -26.17 4.70 -9.93
C VAL A 87 -25.99 5.45 -8.61
N ARG A 88 -27.08 5.68 -7.86
CA ARG A 88 -26.99 6.21 -6.49
C ARG A 88 -26.18 5.22 -5.64
N ARG A 89 -25.22 5.76 -4.88
CA ARG A 89 -24.42 4.97 -3.95
C ARG A 89 -25.30 4.34 -2.87
N SER A 90 -25.11 3.05 -2.61
CA SER A 90 -25.77 2.28 -1.55
C SER A 90 -24.81 1.20 -1.04
N VAL A 91 -24.34 1.35 0.20
CA VAL A 91 -23.41 0.38 0.82
C VAL A 91 -24.17 -0.89 1.20
N GLU A 92 -25.34 -0.76 1.84
CA GLU A 92 -26.17 -1.92 2.20
C GLU A 92 -26.63 -2.69 0.96
N GLY A 93 -27.06 -1.99 -0.09
CA GLY A 93 -27.46 -2.63 -1.35
C GLY A 93 -26.30 -3.40 -2.01
N ALA A 94 -25.08 -2.88 -1.90
CA ALA A 94 -23.90 -3.62 -2.37
C ALA A 94 -23.65 -4.89 -1.53
N ILE A 95 -23.83 -4.84 -0.21
CA ILE A 95 -23.67 -6.01 0.67
C ILE A 95 -24.75 -7.06 0.38
N ASP A 96 -26.02 -6.66 0.27
CA ASP A 96 -27.15 -7.58 -0.04
C ASP A 96 -26.91 -8.32 -1.37
N VAL A 97 -26.48 -7.62 -2.41
CA VAL A 97 -26.14 -8.23 -3.71
C VAL A 97 -24.93 -9.17 -3.60
N LEU A 98 -23.93 -8.87 -2.76
CA LEU A 98 -22.80 -9.78 -2.54
C LEU A 98 -23.20 -11.01 -1.74
N HIS A 99 -24.10 -10.87 -0.77
CA HIS A 99 -24.68 -11.99 -0.03
C HIS A 99 -25.49 -12.91 -0.94
N ALA A 100 -26.18 -12.37 -1.95
CA ALA A 100 -26.80 -13.18 -2.99
C ALA A 100 -25.81 -14.12 -3.72
N ILE A 101 -24.52 -13.77 -3.78
CA ILE A 101 -23.50 -14.63 -4.41
C ILE A 101 -23.01 -15.71 -3.43
N ILE A 102 -22.93 -15.44 -2.13
CA ILE A 102 -22.24 -16.33 -1.18
C ILE A 102 -23.18 -17.10 -0.23
N ASP A 103 -24.44 -16.69 -0.12
CA ASP A 103 -25.45 -17.30 0.75
C ASP A 103 -26.53 -17.98 -0.10
N PRO A 104 -26.58 -19.33 -0.14
CA PRO A 104 -27.60 -20.08 -0.84
C PRO A 104 -29.03 -19.84 -0.33
N GLN A 105 -29.19 -19.32 0.89
CA GLN A 105 -30.48 -19.00 1.49
C GLN A 105 -30.95 -17.58 1.14
N HIS A 106 -30.11 -16.79 0.48
CA HIS A 106 -30.49 -15.45 0.06
C HIS A 106 -31.68 -15.53 -0.91
N PRO A 107 -32.71 -14.67 -0.79
CA PRO A 107 -33.89 -14.79 -1.65
C PRO A 107 -33.63 -14.55 -3.14
N ASP A 108 -32.52 -13.87 -3.44
CA ASP A 108 -32.03 -13.64 -4.79
C ASP A 108 -30.73 -14.41 -5.06
N ALA A 109 -30.54 -15.56 -4.39
CA ALA A 109 -29.32 -16.35 -4.46
C ALA A 109 -28.93 -16.69 -5.91
N VAL A 110 -27.64 -16.51 -6.22
CA VAL A 110 -27.00 -17.05 -7.41
C VAL A 110 -26.81 -18.54 -7.17
N HIS A 111 -27.45 -19.38 -7.97
CA HIS A 111 -27.33 -20.83 -7.84
C HIS A 111 -25.96 -21.31 -8.35
N ASP A 112 -25.28 -22.13 -7.54
CA ASP A 112 -23.99 -22.77 -7.84
C ASP A 112 -22.92 -21.81 -8.42
N PRO A 113 -22.60 -20.70 -7.73
CA PRO A 113 -21.65 -19.73 -8.22
C PRO A 113 -20.26 -20.38 -8.38
N PRO A 114 -19.54 -20.11 -9.49
CA PRO A 114 -18.22 -20.66 -9.68
C PRO A 114 -17.28 -20.16 -8.57
N ARG A 115 -16.30 -20.99 -8.17
CA ARG A 115 -15.42 -20.71 -7.02
C ARG A 115 -14.73 -19.34 -7.09
N PHE A 116 -14.33 -18.90 -8.28
CA PHE A 116 -13.68 -17.59 -8.45
C PHE A 116 -14.63 -16.42 -8.17
N LEU A 117 -15.92 -16.58 -8.45
CA LEU A 117 -16.93 -15.56 -8.23
C LEU A 117 -17.22 -15.41 -6.74
N ALA A 118 -17.41 -16.52 -6.02
CA ALA A 118 -17.53 -16.52 -4.56
C ALA A 118 -16.29 -15.86 -3.91
N ALA A 119 -15.09 -16.22 -4.37
CA ALA A 119 -13.85 -15.63 -3.85
C ALA A 119 -13.76 -14.11 -4.05
N ARG A 120 -14.20 -13.60 -5.21
CA ARG A 120 -14.29 -12.15 -5.49
C ARG A 120 -15.35 -11.46 -4.62
N ALA A 121 -16.50 -12.09 -4.43
CA ALA A 121 -17.56 -11.56 -3.58
C ALA A 121 -17.10 -11.45 -2.12
N PHE A 122 -16.49 -12.50 -1.57
CA PHE A 122 -15.84 -12.44 -0.26
C PHE A 122 -14.78 -11.34 -0.21
N SER A 123 -13.90 -11.25 -1.22
CA SER A 123 -12.87 -10.21 -1.22
C SER A 123 -13.45 -8.80 -1.22
N PHE A 124 -14.58 -8.59 -1.86
CA PHE A 124 -15.22 -7.29 -1.88
C PHE A 124 -15.90 -6.98 -0.55
N LEU A 125 -16.53 -7.98 0.08
CA LEU A 125 -17.07 -7.83 1.43
C LEU A 125 -15.98 -7.46 2.45
N ILE A 126 -14.73 -7.95 2.31
CA ILE A 126 -13.59 -7.49 3.13
C ILE A 126 -13.44 -5.97 3.03
N LEU A 127 -13.38 -5.45 1.80
CA LEU A 127 -13.17 -4.03 1.55
C LEU A 127 -14.30 -3.20 2.16
N ILE A 128 -15.56 -3.59 1.90
CA ILE A 128 -16.72 -2.86 2.42
C ILE A 128 -16.70 -2.83 3.95
N HIS A 129 -16.52 -3.98 4.61
CA HIS A 129 -16.53 -4.03 6.08
C HIS A 129 -15.32 -3.32 6.70
N TYR A 130 -14.16 -3.36 6.04
CA TYR A 130 -12.98 -2.60 6.48
C TYR A 130 -13.20 -1.09 6.35
N ASP A 131 -13.79 -0.63 5.24
CA ASP A 131 -14.11 0.79 5.06
C ASP A 131 -15.17 1.21 6.09
N MET A 132 -16.22 0.41 6.33
CA MET A 132 -17.19 0.68 7.39
C MET A 132 -16.55 0.71 8.79
N HIS A 133 -15.55 -0.13 9.07
CA HIS A 133 -14.77 -0.07 10.31
C HIS A 133 -14.09 1.30 10.48
N GLU A 134 -13.44 1.81 9.44
CA GLU A 134 -12.77 3.12 9.48
C GLU A 134 -13.79 4.28 9.60
N GLU A 135 -14.98 4.14 9.01
CA GLU A 135 -16.06 5.13 9.15
C GLU A 135 -16.66 5.11 10.58
N ALA A 136 -16.93 3.94 11.15
CA ALA A 136 -17.40 3.79 12.53
C ALA A 136 -16.40 4.34 13.55
N HIS A 137 -15.11 4.02 13.37
CA HIS A 137 -14.05 4.55 14.23
C HIS A 137 -13.95 6.08 14.15
N ALA A 138 -14.25 6.67 12.99
CA ALA A 138 -14.18 8.11 12.80
C ALA A 138 -15.50 8.85 13.10
N GLY A 139 -16.58 8.14 13.42
CA GLY A 139 -17.92 8.72 13.60
C GLY A 139 -18.49 9.34 12.32
N ARG A 140 -18.14 8.80 11.15
CA ARG A 140 -18.70 9.23 9.87
C ARG A 140 -19.88 8.34 9.51
N PRO A 141 -21.08 8.90 9.33
CA PRO A 141 -22.27 8.09 9.09
C PRO A 141 -22.27 7.52 7.67
N ILE A 142 -22.87 6.34 7.51
CA ILE A 142 -23.22 5.77 6.20
C ILE A 142 -24.73 5.84 6.02
N GLU A 143 -25.17 6.38 4.88
CA GLU A 143 -26.60 6.44 4.55
C GLU A 143 -27.19 5.04 4.41
N ALA A 144 -28.29 4.79 5.13
CA ALA A 144 -29.08 3.57 4.99
C ALA A 144 -29.87 3.57 3.67
N ASP A 145 -30.00 2.40 3.06
CA ASP A 145 -30.84 2.21 1.89
C ASP A 145 -32.27 1.89 2.33
N GLY A 146 -33.14 2.91 2.22
CA GLY A 146 -34.56 2.77 2.55
C GLY A 146 -35.31 1.75 1.69
N ARG A 147 -34.71 1.20 0.62
CA ARG A 147 -35.32 0.20 -0.27
C ARG A 147 -35.17 -1.23 0.24
N LEU A 148 -34.21 -1.51 1.13
CA LEU A 148 -34.02 -2.85 1.66
C LEU A 148 -35.09 -3.19 2.70
N HIS A 149 -35.47 -4.47 2.72
CA HIS A 149 -36.42 -4.98 3.70
C HIS A 149 -35.84 -4.79 5.13
N PRO A 150 -36.63 -4.42 6.15
CA PRO A 150 -36.13 -4.18 7.50
C PRO A 150 -35.27 -5.32 8.09
N PHE A 151 -35.64 -6.58 7.83
CA PHE A 151 -34.88 -7.77 8.26
C PHE A 151 -33.55 -7.99 7.50
N ARG A 152 -33.25 -7.22 6.46
CA ARG A 152 -31.99 -7.26 5.70
C ARG A 152 -31.15 -5.99 5.90
N ARG A 153 -31.46 -5.19 6.92
CA ARG A 153 -30.67 -4.00 7.23
C ARG A 153 -29.41 -4.39 7.94
N TYR A 154 -28.32 -3.77 7.55
CA TYR A 154 -27.02 -3.96 8.16
C TYR A 154 -26.80 -2.89 9.22
N ILE A 155 -25.97 -3.20 10.22
CA ILE A 155 -25.58 -2.21 11.22
C ILE A 155 -24.58 -1.26 10.58
N LEU A 156 -24.96 0.01 10.47
CA LEU A 156 -24.18 1.04 9.80
C LEU A 156 -23.53 2.01 10.79
N PRO A 157 -22.34 2.54 10.45
CA PRO A 157 -21.73 3.66 11.16
C PRO A 157 -22.70 4.85 11.30
N SER A 158 -22.74 5.44 12.50
CA SER A 158 -23.52 6.65 12.81
C SER A 158 -22.64 7.90 12.81
N ASN A 159 -23.21 9.05 13.20
CA ASN A 159 -22.50 10.33 13.31
C ASN A 159 -21.66 10.47 14.60
N THR A 160 -21.46 9.37 15.33
CA THR A 160 -20.66 9.32 16.55
C THR A 160 -19.63 8.21 16.44
N PRO A 161 -18.37 8.43 16.87
CA PRO A 161 -17.37 7.37 16.91
C PRO A 161 -17.87 6.18 17.74
N ASP A 162 -17.90 5.00 17.13
CA ASP A 162 -18.33 3.75 17.77
C ASP A 162 -17.22 2.70 17.64
N ILE A 163 -16.40 2.60 18.68
CA ILE A 163 -15.26 1.67 18.74
C ILE A 163 -15.76 0.21 18.75
N TYR A 164 -16.92 -0.05 19.37
CA TYR A 164 -17.46 -1.40 19.44
C TYR A 164 -17.89 -1.87 18.05
N LEU A 165 -18.70 -1.07 17.36
CA LEU A 165 -19.11 -1.36 15.99
C LEU A 165 -17.89 -1.47 15.07
N ALA A 166 -16.91 -0.58 15.20
CA ALA A 166 -15.67 -0.67 14.45
C ALA A 166 -14.99 -2.04 14.64
N ASN A 167 -14.90 -2.56 15.86
CA ASN A 167 -14.33 -3.89 16.11
C ASN A 167 -15.13 -5.03 15.50
N VAL A 168 -16.46 -4.98 15.59
CA VAL A 168 -17.35 -5.97 14.98
C VAL A 168 -17.13 -6.02 13.47
N LEU A 169 -17.04 -4.84 12.84
CA LEU A 169 -16.81 -4.70 11.40
C LEU A 169 -15.41 -5.19 10.97
N LEU A 170 -14.36 -4.89 11.76
CA LEU A 170 -13.01 -5.41 11.49
C LEU A 170 -12.94 -6.93 11.63
N HIS A 171 -13.61 -7.49 12.63
CA HIS A 171 -13.71 -8.94 12.81
C HIS A 171 -14.44 -9.60 11.63
N ARG A 172 -15.56 -9.02 11.19
CA ARG A 172 -16.30 -9.48 10.00
C ARG A 172 -15.44 -9.42 8.73
N ALA A 173 -14.68 -8.34 8.54
CA ALA A 173 -13.71 -8.23 7.45
C ALA A 173 -12.63 -9.33 7.51
N ALA A 174 -12.17 -9.68 8.72
CA ALA A 174 -11.19 -10.75 8.93
C ALA A 174 -11.75 -12.15 8.63
N ILE A 175 -13.02 -12.41 8.96
CA ILE A 175 -13.72 -13.65 8.57
C ILE A 175 -13.77 -13.77 7.05
N TYR A 176 -14.20 -12.72 6.34
CA TYR A 176 -14.21 -12.73 4.88
C TYR A 176 -12.81 -12.82 4.27
N ALA A 177 -11.79 -12.26 4.91
CA ALA A 177 -10.39 -12.41 4.49
C ALA A 177 -9.90 -13.84 4.60
N ASN A 178 -10.30 -14.54 5.67
CA ASN A 178 -10.03 -15.97 5.84
C ASN A 178 -10.73 -16.81 4.77
N GLU A 179 -12.02 -16.55 4.47
CA GLU A 179 -12.75 -17.24 3.41
C GLU A 179 -12.12 -16.98 2.03
N THR A 180 -11.80 -15.73 1.72
CA THR A 180 -11.14 -15.34 0.46
C THR A 180 -9.81 -16.08 0.29
N ALA A 181 -8.99 -16.13 1.35
CA ALA A 181 -7.75 -16.89 1.38
C ALA A 181 -7.95 -18.41 1.26
N ARG A 182 -9.04 -18.97 1.82
CA ARG A 182 -9.42 -20.38 1.71
C ARG A 182 -9.66 -20.79 0.25
N TYR A 183 -10.21 -19.88 -0.57
CA TYR A 183 -10.35 -20.07 -2.01
C TYR A 183 -9.02 -19.95 -2.80
N GLY A 184 -7.90 -19.64 -2.13
CA GLY A 184 -6.62 -19.39 -2.78
C GLY A 184 -6.57 -18.04 -3.50
N PHE A 185 -7.54 -17.17 -3.26
CA PHE A 185 -7.61 -15.84 -3.83
C PHE A 185 -7.06 -14.85 -2.81
N VAL A 186 -5.90 -14.25 -3.08
CA VAL A 186 -5.28 -13.29 -2.16
C VAL A 186 -5.27 -11.92 -2.80
N THR A 187 -6.12 -11.03 -2.32
CA THR A 187 -6.21 -9.65 -2.80
C THR A 187 -5.42 -8.71 -1.88
N PRO A 188 -5.14 -7.46 -2.32
CA PRO A 188 -4.53 -6.45 -1.46
C PRO A 188 -5.22 -6.28 -0.10
N TYR A 189 -6.56 -6.39 -0.05
CA TYR A 189 -7.30 -6.23 1.20
C TYR A 189 -7.18 -7.40 2.17
N VAL A 190 -6.99 -8.65 1.70
CA VAL A 190 -6.65 -9.78 2.59
C VAL A 190 -5.37 -9.48 3.36
N LEU A 191 -4.35 -8.97 2.66
CA LEU A 191 -3.08 -8.58 3.27
C LEU A 191 -3.24 -7.39 4.21
N ASN A 192 -3.98 -6.36 3.78
CA ASN A 192 -4.22 -5.15 4.57
C ASN A 192 -4.90 -5.48 5.91
N VAL A 193 -6.01 -6.23 5.89
CA VAL A 193 -6.73 -6.61 7.13
C VAL A 193 -5.83 -7.38 8.09
N SER A 194 -5.10 -8.40 7.59
CA SER A 194 -4.19 -9.18 8.43
C SER A 194 -3.09 -8.31 9.05
N GLN A 195 -2.57 -7.33 8.30
CA GLN A 195 -1.54 -6.42 8.78
C GLN A 195 -2.09 -5.40 9.78
N SER A 196 -3.29 -4.86 9.53
CA SER A 196 -3.97 -3.97 10.48
C SER A 196 -4.22 -4.66 11.81
N LEU A 197 -4.67 -5.91 11.80
CA LEU A 197 -4.86 -6.71 13.02
C LEU A 197 -3.57 -6.87 13.82
N VAL A 198 -2.45 -7.24 13.17
CA VAL A 198 -1.15 -7.36 13.84
C VAL A 198 -0.71 -6.02 14.43
N ARG A 199 -0.80 -4.92 13.69
CA ARG A 199 -0.43 -3.58 14.20
C ARG A 199 -1.30 -3.15 15.37
N CYS A 200 -2.60 -3.39 15.31
CA CYS A 200 -3.50 -3.11 16.44
C CYS A 200 -3.10 -3.96 17.65
N GLY A 201 -2.79 -5.24 17.46
CA GLY A 201 -2.32 -6.14 18.50
C GLY A 201 -1.03 -5.66 19.16
N GLU A 202 -0.03 -5.27 18.36
CA GLU A 202 1.23 -4.71 18.84
C GLU A 202 1.01 -3.44 19.67
N ARG A 203 0.19 -2.50 19.18
CA ARG A 203 -0.16 -1.26 19.90
C ARG A 203 -0.82 -1.56 21.24
N ASP A 204 -1.77 -2.49 21.26
CA ASP A 204 -2.57 -2.81 22.44
C ASP A 204 -1.95 -3.91 23.33
N ARG A 205 -0.75 -4.40 22.95
CA ARG A 205 0.00 -5.50 23.60
C ARG A 205 -0.82 -6.79 23.72
N ILE A 206 -1.56 -7.12 22.66
CA ILE A 206 -2.39 -8.32 22.55
C ILE A 206 -1.85 -9.19 21.44
N ASP A 207 -1.65 -10.47 21.75
CA ASP A 207 -1.36 -11.48 20.74
C ASP A 207 -2.65 -11.85 19.99
N VAL A 208 -2.93 -11.08 18.94
CA VAL A 208 -4.14 -11.25 18.12
C VAL A 208 -4.22 -12.63 17.49
N ARG A 209 -3.09 -13.34 17.29
CA ARG A 209 -3.12 -14.71 16.73
C ARG A 209 -3.66 -15.74 17.71
N ASN A 210 -3.47 -15.51 19.00
CA ASN A 210 -3.95 -16.40 20.06
C ASN A 210 -5.26 -15.91 20.70
N ASP A 211 -5.74 -14.71 20.34
CA ASP A 211 -7.04 -14.20 20.75
C ASP A 211 -8.17 -15.12 20.24
N PRO A 212 -9.14 -15.53 21.11
CA PRO A 212 -10.24 -16.42 20.74
C PRO A 212 -11.06 -15.96 19.52
N ARG A 213 -11.09 -14.65 19.22
CA ARG A 213 -11.77 -14.11 18.04
C ARG A 213 -11.08 -14.46 16.73
N TYR A 214 -9.76 -14.53 16.72
CA TYR A 214 -8.99 -14.56 15.48
C TYR A 214 -8.13 -15.81 15.32
N ARG A 215 -7.96 -16.61 16.37
CA ARG A 215 -7.13 -17.82 16.33
C ARG A 215 -7.53 -18.82 15.23
N ASP A 216 -8.83 -18.90 14.93
CA ASP A 216 -9.36 -19.86 13.96
C ASP A 216 -9.27 -19.36 12.50
N LEU A 217 -8.74 -18.15 12.26
CA LEU A 217 -8.55 -17.55 10.93
C LEU A 217 -7.27 -18.06 10.23
N ALA A 218 -7.07 -19.38 10.23
CA ALA A 218 -5.83 -20.03 9.82
C ALA A 218 -5.39 -19.74 8.38
N HIS A 219 -6.33 -19.57 7.44
CA HIS A 219 -6.01 -19.29 6.04
C HIS A 219 -5.49 -17.86 5.87
N MET A 220 -6.10 -16.89 6.56
CA MET A 220 -5.63 -15.50 6.56
C MET A 220 -4.23 -15.40 7.17
N TRP A 221 -3.99 -16.06 8.31
CA TRP A 221 -2.67 -16.03 8.97
C TRP A 221 -1.58 -16.68 8.13
N ARG A 222 -1.88 -17.79 7.45
CA ARG A 222 -0.95 -18.43 6.50
C ARG A 222 -0.52 -17.45 5.40
N VAL A 223 -1.47 -16.73 4.82
CA VAL A 223 -1.21 -15.74 3.76
C VAL A 223 -0.37 -14.58 4.30
N HIS A 224 -0.68 -14.10 5.50
CA HIS A 224 0.12 -13.06 6.18
C HIS A 224 1.57 -13.51 6.38
N ASP A 225 1.80 -14.73 6.87
CA ASP A 225 3.15 -15.29 7.09
C ASP A 225 3.94 -15.48 5.80
N ILE A 226 3.27 -15.86 4.70
CA ILE A 226 3.90 -15.88 3.38
C ILE A 226 4.33 -14.47 2.98
N ARG A 227 3.43 -13.48 3.07
CA ARG A 227 3.75 -12.10 2.66
C ARG A 227 4.84 -11.48 3.52
N ARG A 228 4.86 -11.75 4.82
CA ARG A 228 5.92 -11.30 5.73
C ARG A 228 7.30 -11.80 5.29
N ARG A 229 7.42 -13.11 5.02
CA ARG A 229 8.67 -13.70 4.50
C ARG A 229 9.09 -13.12 3.15
N GLU A 230 8.14 -12.86 2.25
CA GLU A 230 8.44 -12.18 0.98
C GLU A 230 9.00 -10.77 1.21
N MET A 231 8.38 -9.98 2.10
CA MET A 231 8.85 -8.64 2.44
C MET A 231 10.25 -8.67 3.07
N GLU A 232 10.52 -9.62 3.98
CA GLU A 232 11.85 -9.82 4.56
C GLU A 232 12.90 -10.17 3.50
N GLN A 233 12.57 -11.06 2.55
CA GLN A 233 13.47 -11.41 1.45
C GLN A 233 13.70 -10.22 0.49
N GLU A 234 12.65 -9.46 0.17
CA GLU A 234 12.76 -8.24 -0.63
C GLU A 234 13.65 -7.20 0.08
N GLN A 235 13.50 -7.06 1.39
CA GLN A 235 14.31 -6.15 2.22
C GLN A 235 15.77 -6.60 2.27
N GLN A 236 16.05 -7.87 2.57
CA GLN A 236 17.41 -8.41 2.56
C GLN A 236 18.10 -8.24 1.20
N LYS A 237 17.37 -8.47 0.10
CA LYS A 237 17.90 -8.22 -1.25
C LYS A 237 18.22 -6.75 -1.50
N ARG A 238 17.43 -5.83 -0.94
CA ARG A 238 17.71 -4.38 -0.99
C ARG A 238 18.93 -4.04 -0.14
N ASP A 239 18.99 -4.53 1.08
CA ASP A 239 20.09 -4.26 2.02
C ASP A 239 21.41 -4.75 1.45
N ARG A 240 21.46 -5.94 0.83
CA ARG A 240 22.66 -6.43 0.12
C ARG A 240 23.08 -5.52 -1.04
N LYS A 241 22.12 -4.98 -1.81
CA LYS A 241 22.40 -4.04 -2.90
C LYS A 241 22.94 -2.71 -2.37
N VAL A 242 22.37 -2.21 -1.28
CA VAL A 242 22.82 -0.99 -0.61
C VAL A 242 24.20 -1.20 0.00
N ALA A 243 24.44 -2.32 0.69
CA ALA A 243 25.73 -2.64 1.29
C ALA A 243 26.88 -2.75 0.27
N ARG A 244 26.59 -3.24 -0.94
CA ARG A 244 27.60 -3.32 -2.02
C ARG A 244 28.06 -1.94 -2.50
N VAL A 245 27.15 -0.96 -2.55
CA VAL A 245 27.48 0.42 -2.99
C VAL A 245 26.66 1.44 -2.18
N PRO A 246 27.04 1.72 -0.92
CA PRO A 246 26.25 2.57 -0.03
C PRO A 246 25.99 3.97 -0.61
N ASP A 247 27.01 4.55 -1.24
CA ASP A 247 26.98 5.89 -1.82
C ASP A 247 26.05 6.02 -3.05
N ALA A 248 25.62 4.91 -3.64
CA ALA A 248 24.72 4.91 -4.79
C ALA A 248 23.23 5.05 -4.41
N TYR A 249 22.89 4.82 -3.13
CA TYR A 249 21.50 4.78 -2.66
C TYR A 249 21.21 5.82 -1.59
N VAL A 250 22.21 6.49 -1.04
CA VAL A 250 22.06 7.51 0.00
C VAL A 250 22.54 8.87 -0.51
N CYS A 251 21.86 9.94 -0.11
CA CYS A 251 22.29 11.31 -0.41
C CYS A 251 23.62 11.59 0.29
N ALA A 252 24.66 11.91 -0.47
CA ALA A 252 26.00 12.16 0.05
C ALA A 252 26.11 13.44 0.91
N ALA A 253 25.12 14.34 0.84
CA ALA A 253 25.13 15.56 1.62
C ALA A 253 24.96 15.26 3.12
N ASP A 254 25.93 15.74 3.91
CA ASP A 254 25.97 15.50 5.35
C ASP A 254 24.70 16.00 6.07
N GLY A 255 24.17 15.15 6.94
CA GLY A 255 22.90 15.31 7.66
C GLY A 255 21.62 15.10 6.85
N CYS A 256 21.69 14.81 5.54
CA CYS A 256 20.49 14.67 4.72
C CYS A 256 19.72 13.37 4.98
N GLY A 257 20.40 12.22 4.96
CA GLY A 257 19.81 10.89 5.22
C GLY A 257 18.72 10.44 4.24
N ILE A 258 18.53 11.11 3.10
CA ILE A 258 17.55 10.70 2.09
C ILE A 258 18.13 9.53 1.30
N SER A 259 17.38 8.44 1.21
CA SER A 259 17.74 7.25 0.44
C SER A 259 16.89 7.13 -0.83
N ALA A 260 17.27 6.28 -1.78
CA ALA A 260 16.44 5.99 -2.94
C ALA A 260 16.32 4.50 -3.16
N VAL A 261 15.14 4.03 -3.57
CA VAL A 261 14.91 2.61 -3.87
C VAL A 261 15.67 2.17 -5.12
N LYS A 262 15.85 3.09 -6.07
CA LYS A 262 16.60 2.88 -7.31
C LYS A 262 17.80 3.82 -7.34
N ARG A 263 18.93 3.36 -7.89
CA ARG A 263 20.15 4.17 -8.10
C ARG A 263 19.85 5.49 -8.85
N LEU A 264 18.93 5.44 -9.82
CA LEU A 264 18.49 6.60 -10.59
C LEU A 264 17.65 7.60 -9.77
N GLY A 265 17.16 7.23 -8.59
CA GLY A 265 16.33 8.09 -7.73
C GLY A 265 17.06 9.33 -7.19
N LEU A 266 18.39 9.26 -7.16
CA LEU A 266 19.28 10.35 -6.80
C LEU A 266 20.05 10.85 -8.04
N ARG A 267 20.38 12.13 -8.04
CA ARG A 267 21.17 12.78 -9.09
C ARG A 267 22.65 12.55 -8.80
N ALA A 268 23.36 11.90 -9.71
CA ALA A 268 24.81 11.76 -9.62
C ALA A 268 25.50 13.13 -9.81
N CYS A 269 26.68 13.31 -9.22
CA CYS A 269 27.52 14.46 -9.51
C CYS A 269 27.81 14.54 -11.03
N ALA A 270 27.72 15.74 -11.59
CA ALA A 270 27.99 15.99 -13.01
C ALA A 270 29.50 16.14 -13.33
N GLY A 271 30.36 16.06 -12.32
CA GLY A 271 31.81 16.17 -12.49
C GLY A 271 32.48 14.91 -13.04
N LYS A 272 33.80 14.99 -13.20
CA LYS A 272 34.66 13.94 -13.79
C LYS A 272 35.09 12.83 -12.82
N CYS A 273 34.57 12.80 -11.59
CA CYS A 273 34.82 11.69 -10.69
C CYS A 273 34.37 10.34 -11.30
N PRO A 274 35.06 9.24 -10.99
CA PRO A 274 34.73 7.92 -11.52
C PRO A 274 33.43 7.39 -10.90
N PRO A 275 32.70 6.50 -11.59
CA PRO A 275 31.37 6.02 -11.19
C PRO A 275 31.29 5.40 -9.78
N GLU A 276 32.39 4.86 -9.28
CA GLU A 276 32.53 4.12 -8.03
C GLU A 276 32.45 5.07 -6.83
N ARG A 277 33.14 6.22 -6.89
CA ARG A 277 33.10 7.26 -5.84
C ARG A 277 32.19 8.44 -6.16
N LYS A 278 31.42 8.37 -7.25
CA LYS A 278 30.57 9.48 -7.71
C LYS A 278 29.40 9.69 -6.74
N PRO A 279 29.39 10.76 -5.93
CA PRO A 279 28.35 10.96 -4.95
C PRO A 279 27.01 11.24 -5.62
N ARG A 280 25.93 10.90 -4.93
CA ARG A 280 24.56 11.14 -5.38
C ARG A 280 23.79 12.03 -4.43
N TYR A 281 22.90 12.86 -4.98
CA TYR A 281 22.18 13.88 -4.22
C TYR A 281 20.68 13.84 -4.52
N CYS A 282 19.86 14.10 -3.50
CA CYS A 282 18.41 14.20 -3.67
C CYS A 282 17.99 15.51 -4.37
N SER A 283 18.82 16.56 -4.29
CA SER A 283 18.56 17.90 -4.85
C SER A 283 19.87 18.63 -5.17
N LYS A 284 19.77 19.71 -5.98
CA LYS A 284 20.91 20.58 -6.30
C LYS A 284 21.45 21.30 -5.05
N GLU A 285 20.58 21.64 -4.09
CA GLU A 285 20.98 22.25 -2.82
C GLU A 285 21.91 21.35 -2.02
N CYS A 286 21.58 20.06 -1.91
CA CYS A 286 22.42 19.07 -1.24
C CYS A 286 23.78 18.92 -1.93
N GLN A 287 23.79 18.92 -3.27
CA GLN A 287 25.03 18.92 -4.05
C GLN A 287 25.87 20.16 -3.77
N THR A 288 25.29 21.37 -3.76
CA THR A 288 26.02 22.61 -3.46
C THR A 288 26.57 22.62 -2.03
N LYS A 289 25.80 22.12 -1.06
CA LYS A 289 26.24 22.01 0.35
C LYS A 289 27.46 21.09 0.47
N ASP A 290 27.43 19.95 -0.20
CA ASP A 290 28.52 18.97 -0.18
C ASP A 290 29.71 19.38 -1.08
N TRP A 291 29.51 20.29 -2.03
CA TRP A 291 30.53 20.69 -3.02
C TRP A 291 31.86 21.12 -2.39
N LYS A 292 31.83 21.83 -1.25
CA LYS A 292 33.07 22.26 -0.56
C LYS A 292 33.95 21.08 -0.16
N ARG A 293 33.34 19.97 0.27
CA ARG A 293 34.02 18.71 0.61
C ARG A 293 34.33 17.91 -0.65
N HIS A 294 33.36 17.75 -1.55
CA HIS A 294 33.48 16.93 -2.75
C HIS A 294 34.50 17.44 -3.78
N LYS A 295 34.68 18.76 -3.89
CA LYS A 295 35.54 19.38 -4.89
C LYS A 295 36.97 18.83 -4.90
N ALA A 296 37.52 18.46 -3.74
CA ALA A 296 38.89 17.96 -3.61
C ALA A 296 39.12 16.64 -4.39
N TYR A 297 38.09 15.78 -4.49
CA TYR A 297 38.16 14.45 -5.12
C TYR A 297 37.25 14.33 -6.35
N CYS A 298 36.72 15.44 -6.85
CA CYS A 298 35.90 15.49 -8.07
C CYS A 298 36.78 15.56 -9.34
N LYS A 299 37.66 14.59 -9.51
CA LYS A 299 38.64 14.47 -10.61
C LYS A 299 38.71 13.04 -11.16
N PRO A 300 39.22 12.82 -12.39
CA PRO A 300 39.56 11.50 -12.93
C PRO A 300 40.52 10.73 -12.00
N ASP A 301 40.58 9.40 -12.08
CA ASP A 301 41.47 8.58 -11.25
C ASP A 301 42.95 8.88 -11.48
N GLU A 302 43.35 9.05 -12.74
CA GLU A 302 44.73 9.39 -13.14
C GLU A 302 45.27 10.61 -12.36
N GLU A 303 44.45 11.65 -12.17
CA GLU A 303 44.86 12.87 -11.46
C GLU A 303 44.89 12.73 -9.93
N LEU A 304 44.28 11.68 -9.37
CA LEU A 304 44.32 11.45 -7.92
C LEU A 304 45.52 10.58 -7.52
N ASP A 305 45.92 9.65 -8.36
CA ASP A 305 47.07 8.78 -8.10
C ASP A 305 48.39 9.58 -8.13
N GLU A 306 48.54 10.53 -9.06
CA GLU A 306 49.69 11.44 -9.13
C GLU A 306 49.87 12.29 -7.87
N ALA A 307 48.79 12.63 -7.16
CA ALA A 307 48.85 13.44 -5.95
C ALA A 307 49.33 12.67 -4.71
N VAL A 308 49.39 11.33 -4.76
CA VAL A 308 49.85 10.49 -3.65
C VAL A 308 51.36 10.23 -3.74
N GLU A 309 51.95 10.26 -4.94
CA GLU A 309 53.39 9.97 -5.15
C GLU A 309 54.35 11.10 -4.72
N GLU A 310 53.87 12.32 -4.43
CA GLU A 310 54.73 13.43 -3.97
C GLU A 310 54.96 13.48 -2.44
N VAL A 311 54.45 12.52 -1.68
CA VAL A 311 54.80 12.39 -0.25
C VAL A 311 55.98 11.43 -0.11
N PRO A 312 57.18 11.89 0.33
CA PRO A 312 58.35 11.02 0.45
C PRO A 312 58.04 9.87 1.43
N ALA A 313 58.23 8.65 0.95
CA ALA A 313 57.92 7.42 1.67
C ALA A 313 58.64 7.38 3.04
N PRO A 314 57.93 7.18 4.17
CA PRO A 314 58.55 6.64 5.37
C PRO A 314 59.00 5.18 5.10
N GLU A 315 60.17 4.82 5.60
CA GLU A 315 60.85 3.54 5.37
C GLU A 315 59.97 2.30 5.69
N PRO A 316 60.15 1.18 4.98
CA PRO A 316 59.22 0.05 4.99
C PRO A 316 59.34 -0.82 6.24
N ASP A 317 58.22 -1.02 6.94
CA ASP A 317 58.01 -2.18 7.80
C ASP A 317 57.32 -3.29 7.00
N GLN A 318 58.01 -4.43 6.90
CA GLN A 318 57.56 -5.65 6.24
C GLN A 318 56.62 -6.42 7.18
N ASP A 319 55.40 -6.72 6.73
CA ASP A 319 54.80 -8.06 6.86
C ASP A 319 53.34 -8.12 6.34
N GLY A 320 53.07 -9.11 5.47
CA GLY A 320 51.84 -9.90 5.58
C GLY A 320 50.67 -9.69 4.59
N ALA A 321 50.73 -10.42 3.47
CA ALA A 321 49.68 -11.30 2.91
C ALA A 321 48.37 -10.73 2.29
N ASN A 322 48.36 -10.73 0.94
CA ASN A 322 47.38 -11.29 -0.02
C ASN A 322 45.91 -11.54 0.37
N ALA A 323 45.00 -10.93 -0.41
CA ALA A 323 43.72 -11.52 -0.79
C ALA A 323 43.35 -11.12 -2.23
N VAL A 324 43.23 -12.12 -3.11
CA VAL A 324 42.82 -12.02 -4.52
C VAL A 324 41.28 -12.00 -4.57
N GLY A 325 40.70 -11.06 -5.33
CA GLY A 325 39.26 -10.96 -5.56
C GLY A 325 38.93 -10.91 -7.04
N ASP A 326 38.10 -11.88 -7.46
CA ASP A 326 37.66 -12.10 -8.84
C ASP A 326 36.85 -10.92 -9.42
N HIS A 327 37.23 -10.51 -10.63
CA HIS A 327 36.53 -9.56 -11.48
C HIS A 327 35.60 -10.33 -12.44
N GLU A 328 34.28 -10.18 -12.30
CA GLU A 328 33.33 -10.54 -13.35
C GLU A 328 32.79 -9.28 -14.04
N ASP A 329 33.05 -9.21 -15.34
CA ASP A 329 32.65 -8.19 -16.30
C ASP A 329 31.13 -8.08 -16.46
N ALA A 330 30.61 -6.85 -16.32
CA ALA A 330 29.28 -6.48 -16.78
C ALA A 330 29.39 -5.55 -17.99
N ALA A 331 29.26 -6.13 -19.18
CA ALA A 331 29.25 -5.45 -20.46
C ALA A 331 28.20 -4.32 -20.53
N ALA A 332 28.65 -3.14 -20.93
CA ALA A 332 27.85 -1.97 -21.21
C ALA A 332 26.97 -2.16 -22.47
N ARG A 333 25.67 -1.90 -22.35
CA ARG A 333 24.79 -1.61 -23.50
C ARG A 333 24.49 -0.11 -23.53
N GLY A 334 24.63 0.46 -24.73
CA GLY A 334 24.61 1.90 -25.00
C GLY A 334 23.33 2.63 -24.62
N GLN A 335 23.49 3.90 -24.27
CA GLN A 335 22.41 4.85 -23.98
C GLN A 335 21.87 5.48 -25.28
N PRO A 336 20.55 5.67 -25.44
CA PRO A 336 19.99 6.53 -26.47
C PRO A 336 20.00 8.02 -26.05
N PRO A 337 19.94 8.96 -27.00
CA PRO A 337 20.09 10.40 -26.74
C PRO A 337 18.86 11.02 -26.04
N PRO A 338 19.03 12.17 -25.35
CA PRO A 338 17.99 12.75 -24.51
C PRO A 338 16.95 13.54 -25.33
N THR A 339 15.69 13.09 -25.30
CA THR A 339 14.54 13.90 -25.69
C THR A 339 14.23 14.93 -24.59
N ARG A 340 14.17 16.21 -24.98
CA ARG A 340 13.76 17.34 -24.13
C ARG A 340 12.23 17.38 -24.02
N SER A 341 11.70 17.00 -22.87
CA SER A 341 10.36 17.40 -22.40
C SER A 341 10.45 17.89 -20.95
N GLY A 342 9.62 18.88 -20.58
CA GLY A 342 9.65 19.55 -19.28
C GLY A 342 9.57 18.57 -18.11
N SER A 343 10.70 18.36 -17.44
CA SER A 343 10.92 17.22 -16.54
C SER A 343 10.49 17.52 -15.10
N HIS A 344 9.25 17.18 -14.75
CA HIS A 344 8.99 16.67 -13.41
C HIS A 344 9.56 15.25 -13.35
N ASP A 345 10.79 15.16 -12.82
CA ASP A 345 11.61 13.96 -12.76
C ASP A 345 10.98 12.98 -11.74
N GLY A 346 10.01 12.16 -12.18
CA GLY A 346 9.16 11.21 -11.42
C GLY A 346 9.92 10.04 -10.77
N ARG A 347 11.05 10.34 -10.17
CA ARG A 347 11.99 9.42 -9.55
C ARG A 347 11.52 9.06 -8.15
N ALA A 348 11.22 7.78 -7.94
CA ALA A 348 10.91 7.24 -6.62
C ALA A 348 12.08 7.44 -5.64
N ARG A 349 11.85 8.16 -4.55
CA ARG A 349 12.80 8.41 -3.44
C ARG A 349 12.23 7.84 -2.15
N ALA A 350 13.07 7.58 -1.17
CA ALA A 350 12.63 7.17 0.15
C ALA A 350 13.25 8.08 1.21
N VAL A 351 12.56 8.33 2.31
CA VAL A 351 13.16 8.95 3.49
C VAL A 351 12.97 7.99 4.65
N ASP A 352 14.09 7.55 5.19
CA ASP A 352 14.12 6.77 6.41
C ASP A 352 14.13 7.75 7.59
N ILE A 353 13.04 7.74 8.35
CA ILE A 353 12.87 8.56 9.53
C ILE A 353 13.14 7.65 10.73
N ASN A 354 14.29 7.88 11.38
CA ASN A 354 14.60 7.24 12.66
C ASN A 354 13.76 7.89 13.75
N VAL A 355 12.84 7.12 14.34
CA VAL A 355 12.05 7.55 15.49
C VAL A 355 12.69 6.96 16.74
N PRO A 356 13.17 7.80 17.67
CA PRO A 356 13.69 7.31 18.95
C PRO A 356 12.63 6.46 19.66
N GLY A 357 12.98 5.20 19.99
CA GLY A 357 12.10 4.24 20.68
C GLY A 357 11.24 3.34 19.78
N ASP A 358 10.92 3.77 18.55
CA ASP A 358 9.95 3.07 17.66
C ASP A 358 10.60 2.50 16.38
N GLY A 359 11.93 2.59 16.27
CA GLY A 359 12.68 2.11 15.10
C GLY A 359 12.71 3.12 13.94
N SER A 360 13.14 2.67 12.76
CA SER A 360 13.16 3.48 11.55
C SER A 360 11.93 3.19 10.69
N PHE A 361 11.26 4.23 10.19
CA PHE A 361 10.20 4.07 9.20
C PHE A 361 10.55 4.74 7.88
N SER A 362 10.37 3.99 6.78
CA SER A 362 10.67 4.47 5.43
C SER A 362 9.40 5.04 4.77
N LEU A 363 9.46 6.29 4.31
CA LEU A 363 8.45 6.93 3.46
C LEU A 363 8.91 6.92 2.01
N GLN A 364 8.20 6.23 1.13
CA GLN A 364 8.49 6.22 -0.30
C GLN A 364 7.68 7.30 -1.03
N SER A 365 8.37 8.15 -1.80
CA SER A 365 7.77 9.17 -2.64
C SER A 365 8.00 8.84 -4.11
N ALA A 366 6.95 8.45 -4.83
CA ALA A 366 6.96 8.57 -6.29
C ALA A 366 6.76 10.04 -6.74
N HIS A 367 6.10 10.87 -5.91
CA HIS A 367 5.63 12.22 -6.30
C HIS A 367 5.81 13.33 -5.23
N ILE A 368 6.49 13.04 -4.12
CA ILE A 368 6.73 14.04 -3.06
C ILE A 368 8.10 14.67 -3.28
N THR A 369 8.17 16.00 -3.27
CA THR A 369 9.45 16.70 -3.44
C THR A 369 10.36 16.44 -2.24
N PRO A 370 11.70 16.42 -2.43
CA PRO A 370 12.64 16.33 -1.31
C PRO A 370 12.44 17.43 -0.28
N ALA A 371 12.02 18.63 -0.71
CA ALA A 371 11.71 19.74 0.18
C ALA A 371 10.53 19.41 1.10
N TYR A 372 9.44 18.85 0.56
CA TYR A 372 8.29 18.44 1.38
C TYR A 372 8.61 17.25 2.28
N LEU A 373 9.43 16.29 1.84
CA LEU A 373 9.89 15.19 2.70
C LEU A 373 10.76 15.68 3.86
N LYS A 374 11.64 16.68 3.61
CA LYS A 374 12.42 17.34 4.66
C LYS A 374 11.52 18.12 5.62
N TRP A 375 10.52 18.84 5.11
CA TRP A 375 9.53 19.53 5.92
C TRP A 375 8.75 18.56 6.79
N MET A 376 8.21 17.45 6.24
CA MET A 376 7.53 16.42 7.03
C MET A 376 8.44 15.82 8.10
N ARG A 377 9.71 15.55 7.80
CA ARG A 377 10.67 15.08 8.80
C ARG A 377 10.83 16.10 9.93
N SER A 378 10.96 17.39 9.58
CA SER A 378 11.07 18.49 10.56
C SER A 378 9.81 18.62 11.42
N GLU A 379 8.62 18.51 10.81
CA GLU A 379 7.35 18.61 11.54
C GLU A 379 7.06 17.38 12.41
N ILE A 380 7.35 16.17 11.94
CA ILE A 380 7.19 14.96 12.75
C ILE A 380 8.13 15.01 13.97
N SER A 381 9.32 15.60 13.81
CA SER A 381 10.23 15.86 14.92
C SER A 381 9.77 16.99 15.86
N SER A 382 8.91 17.92 15.42
CA SER A 382 8.41 19.05 16.23
C SER A 382 7.07 18.77 16.94
N VAL A 383 6.16 18.04 16.28
CA VAL A 383 4.75 17.84 16.70
C VAL A 383 4.62 16.91 17.91
N ARG A 384 5.65 16.14 18.27
CA ARG A 384 5.57 15.17 19.39
C ARG A 384 5.54 15.80 20.80
N THR A 385 5.43 17.13 20.89
CA THR A 385 5.32 17.82 22.18
C THR A 385 3.88 17.85 22.72
N GLU A 386 2.84 17.66 21.90
CA GLU A 386 1.46 17.86 22.35
C GLU A 386 0.43 16.97 21.62
N LEU A 387 0.24 15.72 22.03
CA LEU A 387 -1.06 15.02 21.87
C LEU A 387 -1.17 13.86 22.89
N PRO A 388 -2.11 13.90 23.85
CA PRO A 388 -2.48 12.74 24.65
C PRO A 388 -3.60 12.00 23.93
N VAL A 389 -3.28 10.91 23.22
CA VAL A 389 -4.30 9.92 22.83
C VAL A 389 -4.17 8.77 23.83
N ALA A 390 -5.24 8.52 24.59
CA ALA A 390 -5.32 7.41 25.53
C ALA A 390 -5.38 6.07 24.76
N ASP A 391 -4.19 5.57 24.40
CA ASP A 391 -3.96 4.36 23.64
C ASP A 391 -4.22 3.09 24.47
N GLY A 392 -5.05 2.18 23.94
CA GLY A 392 -5.25 0.82 24.49
C GLY A 392 -6.68 0.28 24.50
N PHE A 393 -7.67 1.02 23.99
CA PHE A 393 -9.08 0.65 24.14
C PHE A 393 -9.67 -0.27 23.06
N LEU A 394 -9.02 -0.43 21.90
CA LEU A 394 -9.66 -1.08 20.77
C LEU A 394 -10.06 -2.53 21.09
N PHE A 395 -9.15 -3.38 21.57
CA PHE A 395 -9.54 -4.75 21.91
C PHE A 395 -10.22 -4.90 23.28
N ARG A 396 -9.89 -4.06 24.27
CA ARG A 396 -10.44 -4.16 25.64
C ARG A 396 -11.92 -3.76 25.71
N ALA A 397 -12.36 -2.78 24.92
CA ALA A 397 -13.77 -2.41 24.84
C ALA A 397 -14.64 -3.53 24.25
N GLY A 398 -14.06 -4.37 23.37
CA GLY A 398 -14.74 -5.51 22.77
C GLY A 398 -15.17 -6.57 23.79
N ASP A 399 -14.39 -6.79 24.85
CA ASP A 399 -14.69 -7.83 25.85
C ASP A 399 -15.83 -7.41 26.78
N ILE A 400 -15.87 -6.13 27.18
CA ILE A 400 -16.97 -5.57 27.99
C ILE A 400 -18.27 -5.53 27.17
N GLY A 401 -18.18 -5.12 25.90
CA GLY A 401 -19.34 -5.09 25.00
C GLY A 401 -19.90 -6.48 24.72
N ARG A 402 -19.08 -7.53 24.66
CA ARG A 402 -19.54 -8.91 24.48
C ARG A 402 -20.37 -9.41 25.68
N GLN A 403 -20.02 -8.98 26.89
CA GLN A 403 -20.73 -9.36 28.11
C GLN A 403 -22.09 -8.65 28.25
N VAL A 404 -22.26 -7.48 27.61
CA VAL A 404 -23.46 -6.63 27.73
C VAL A 404 -24.36 -6.68 26.48
N LEU A 405 -23.79 -6.90 25.30
CA LEU A 405 -24.48 -6.78 23.99
C LEU A 405 -24.29 -7.99 23.07
N GLY A 406 -23.57 -9.04 23.50
CA GLY A 406 -23.26 -10.22 22.66
C GLY A 406 -24.49 -10.84 22.00
N GLU A 407 -25.64 -10.88 22.70
CA GLU A 407 -26.88 -11.43 22.15
C GLU A 407 -27.50 -10.61 21.01
N TYR A 408 -27.20 -9.30 20.93
CA TYR A 408 -27.77 -8.41 19.90
C TYR A 408 -27.00 -8.51 18.58
N TYR A 409 -25.68 -8.71 18.65
CA TYR A 409 -24.80 -8.74 17.46
C TYR A 409 -24.55 -10.16 16.94
N ASP A 410 -24.67 -11.21 17.76
CA ASP A 410 -24.50 -12.60 17.30
C ASP A 410 -25.74 -13.14 16.57
N ARG A 411 -26.87 -12.40 16.56
CA ARG A 411 -28.11 -12.75 15.86
C ARG A 411 -28.34 -11.98 14.54
N ALA A 412 -27.46 -11.04 14.19
CA ALA A 412 -27.50 -10.22 12.96
C ALA A 412 -26.28 -10.53 12.08
#